data_AF-A0A849C618-F1
#
_entry.id   AF-A0A849C618-F1
#
_cell.length_a   1.000
_cell.length_b   1.000
_cell.length_c   1.000
_cell.angle_alpha   90.00
_cell.angle_beta   90.00
_cell.angle_gamma   90.00
#
_symmetry.space_group_name_H-M   'P 1'
#
loop_
_entity.id
_entity.type
_entity.pdbx_description
1 polymer ?
#
loop_
_entity_poly.entity_id
_entity_poly.type
_entity_poly.pdbx_seq_one_letter_code
_entity_poly.pdbx_strand_id
1 'polypeptide(L)'
;MSEIEVYTEKLRTAAGDNEAVQGGLRGIIRAAENAFAVGTAAWGDDKFGAQFAEGPDGFNARMKNLIEGAESMAESYKEQAKGQYNGAKALDNAEDAGTLGFQT
;
A
#
# COMPACT_ATOMS: atom_id res chain seq x y z
N MET A 1 -17.57 12.53 24.84
CA MET A 1 -16.84 12.62 23.58
C MET A 1 -16.97 14.02 23.02
N SER A 2 -15.84 14.70 22.86
CA SER A 2 -15.77 16.00 22.16
C SER A 2 -15.80 15.77 20.64
N GLU A 3 -16.17 16.79 19.86
CA GLU A 3 -16.12 16.71 18.39
C GLU A 3 -14.69 16.41 17.89
N ILE A 4 -13.67 16.90 18.59
CA ILE A 4 -12.26 16.66 18.29
C ILE A 4 -11.90 15.19 18.47
N GLU A 5 -12.24 14.59 19.61
CA GLU A 5 -12.03 13.17 19.90
C GLU A 5 -12.67 12.26 18.81
N VAL A 6 -13.86 12.63 18.32
CA VAL A 6 -14.53 11.92 17.21
C VAL A 6 -13.74 12.03 15.90
N TYR A 7 -13.15 13.19 15.59
CA TYR A 7 -12.34 13.35 14.38
C TYR A 7 -11.01 12.59 14.47
N THR A 8 -10.37 12.53 15.63
CA THR A 8 -9.11 11.77 15.79
C THR A 8 -9.35 10.27 15.68
N GLU A 9 -10.48 9.76 16.18
CA GLU A 9 -10.91 8.38 15.96
C GLU A 9 -11.15 8.07 14.48
N LYS A 10 -11.85 8.95 13.75
CA LYS A 10 -12.08 8.79 12.31
C LYS A 10 -10.78 8.76 11.50
N LEU A 11 -9.81 9.62 11.85
CA LEU A 11 -8.50 9.61 11.21
C LEU A 11 -7.75 8.30 11.47
N ARG A 12 -7.77 7.79 12.70
CA ARG A 12 -7.17 6.48 13.04
C ARG A 12 -7.83 5.33 12.29
N THR A 13 -9.15 5.38 12.14
CA THR A 13 -9.92 4.37 11.39
C THR A 13 -9.54 4.39 9.91
N ALA A 14 -9.54 5.57 9.30
CA ALA A 14 -9.14 5.73 7.90
C ALA A 14 -7.69 5.30 7.66
N ALA A 15 -6.80 5.50 8.64
CA ALA A 15 -5.43 5.01 8.59
C ALA A 15 -5.38 3.48 8.55
N GLY A 16 -6.13 2.81 9.45
CA GLY A 16 -6.25 1.36 9.45
C GLY A 16 -6.82 0.79 8.15
N ASP A 17 -7.80 1.45 7.55
CA ASP A 17 -8.36 1.05 6.26
C ASP A 17 -7.32 1.14 5.14
N ASN A 18 -6.51 2.21 5.12
CA ASN A 18 -5.41 2.36 4.18
C ASN A 18 -4.32 1.29 4.37
N GLU A 19 -3.99 0.92 5.61
CA GLU A 19 -3.09 -0.20 5.89
C GLU A 19 -3.65 -1.53 5.40
N ALA A 20 -4.96 -1.77 5.57
CA ALA A 20 -5.61 -2.97 5.06
C ALA A 20 -5.51 -3.07 3.53
N VAL A 21 -5.75 -1.96 2.81
CA VAL A 21 -5.58 -1.89 1.35
C VAL A 21 -4.13 -2.16 0.95
N GLN A 22 -3.17 -1.52 1.63
CA GLN A 22 -1.74 -1.74 1.40
C GLN A 22 -1.34 -3.21 1.61
N GLY A 23 -1.88 -3.86 2.66
CA GLY A 23 -1.67 -5.27 2.95
C GLY A 23 -2.25 -6.17 1.84
N GLY A 24 -3.46 -5.87 1.40
CA GLY A 24 -4.13 -6.57 0.30
C GLY A 24 -3.34 -6.50 -1.02
N LEU A 25 -2.88 -5.31 -1.40
CA LEU A 25 -2.05 -5.11 -2.58
C LEU A 25 -0.75 -5.93 -2.52
N ARG A 26 -0.04 -5.90 -1.38
CA ARG A 26 1.17 -6.72 -1.20
C ARG A 26 0.86 -8.22 -1.25
N GLY A 27 -0.30 -8.64 -0.76
CA GLY A 27 -0.76 -10.03 -0.87
C GLY A 27 -0.94 -10.47 -2.33
N ILE A 28 -1.59 -9.64 -3.14
CA ILE A 28 -1.80 -9.88 -4.57
C ILE A 28 -0.46 -9.92 -5.32
N ILE A 29 0.45 -8.97 -5.04
CA ILE A 29 1.80 -8.93 -5.63
C ILE A 29 2.55 -10.24 -5.38
N ARG A 30 2.60 -10.71 -4.13
CA ARG A 30 3.26 -11.97 -3.79
C ARG A 30 2.61 -13.18 -4.48
N ALA A 31 1.29 -13.20 -4.57
CA ALA A 31 0.57 -14.26 -5.28
C ALA A 31 0.92 -14.27 -6.77
N ALA A 32 1.01 -13.09 -7.40
CA ALA A 32 1.44 -12.94 -8.79
C ALA A 32 2.89 -13.40 -8.99
N GLU A 33 3.83 -12.94 -8.17
CA GLU A 33 5.24 -13.36 -8.22
C GLU A 33 5.38 -14.89 -8.13
N ASN A 34 4.66 -15.51 -7.19
CA ASN A 34 4.66 -16.96 -7.03
C ASN A 34 4.06 -17.68 -8.26
N ALA A 35 2.97 -17.16 -8.83
CA ALA A 35 2.31 -17.77 -9.98
C ALA A 35 3.21 -17.81 -11.22
N PHE A 36 4.09 -16.82 -11.38
CA PHE A 36 4.95 -16.68 -12.55
C PHE A 36 6.41 -17.09 -12.31
N ALA A 37 6.76 -17.52 -11.10
CA ALA A 37 8.11 -17.99 -10.74
C ALA A 37 8.58 -19.20 -11.57
N VAL A 38 7.66 -19.94 -12.20
CA VAL A 38 7.97 -21.04 -13.13
C VAL A 38 8.68 -20.58 -14.42
N GLY A 39 8.68 -19.27 -14.71
CA GLY A 39 9.51 -18.67 -15.76
C GLY A 39 9.20 -19.18 -17.18
N THR A 40 10.23 -19.21 -18.02
CA THR A 40 10.17 -19.61 -19.44
C THR A 40 9.74 -21.06 -19.63
N ALA A 41 9.98 -21.94 -18.65
CA ALA A 41 9.65 -23.36 -18.71
C ALA A 41 8.14 -23.63 -18.84
N ALA A 42 7.28 -22.69 -18.41
CA ALA A 42 5.84 -22.81 -18.53
C ALA A 42 5.34 -22.61 -19.98
N TRP A 43 6.14 -21.99 -20.85
CA TRP A 43 5.71 -21.51 -22.17
C TRP A 43 6.35 -22.27 -23.34
N GLY A 44 7.18 -23.28 -23.03
CA GLY A 44 7.91 -24.09 -24.01
C GLY A 44 9.30 -23.54 -24.32
N ASP A 45 10.25 -24.47 -24.52
CA ASP A 45 11.64 -24.17 -24.91
C ASP A 45 11.76 -24.02 -26.44
N ASP A 46 10.88 -23.22 -27.02
CA ASP A 46 10.95 -22.88 -28.44
C ASP A 46 11.10 -21.37 -28.62
N LYS A 47 11.42 -20.96 -29.85
CA LYS A 47 11.62 -19.55 -30.18
C LYS A 47 10.39 -18.69 -29.85
N PHE A 48 9.19 -19.24 -29.93
CA PHE A 48 7.95 -18.53 -29.62
C PHE A 48 7.79 -18.35 -28.11
N GLY A 49 7.97 -19.40 -27.32
CA GLY A 49 7.96 -19.35 -25.85
C GLY A 49 9.02 -18.40 -25.30
N ALA A 50 10.23 -18.44 -25.85
CA ALA A 50 11.30 -17.51 -25.50
C ALA A 50 10.95 -16.05 -25.85
N GLN A 51 10.41 -15.80 -27.05
CA GLN A 51 10.00 -14.45 -27.44
C GLN A 51 8.81 -13.93 -26.63
N PHE A 52 7.87 -14.81 -26.28
CA PHE A 52 6.73 -14.46 -25.42
C PHE A 52 7.20 -14.09 -24.02
N ALA A 53 8.10 -14.86 -23.41
CA ALA A 53 8.55 -14.65 -22.05
C ALA A 53 9.58 -13.50 -21.92
N GLU A 54 10.62 -13.52 -22.76
CA GLU A 54 11.82 -12.66 -22.64
C GLU A 54 11.94 -11.58 -23.72
N GLY A 55 10.96 -11.46 -24.62
CA GLY A 55 10.92 -10.34 -25.56
C GLY A 55 10.98 -8.98 -24.84
N PRO A 56 11.36 -7.89 -25.53
CA PRO A 56 11.46 -6.55 -24.93
C PRO A 56 10.16 -6.10 -24.23
N ASP A 57 9.01 -6.44 -24.81
CA ASP A 57 7.68 -6.28 -24.23
C ASP A 57 7.04 -7.64 -23.88
N GLY A 58 7.88 -8.62 -23.57
CA GLY A 58 7.48 -9.97 -23.22
C GLY A 58 6.76 -10.01 -21.87
N PHE A 59 6.22 -11.17 -21.54
CA PHE A 59 5.46 -11.42 -20.33
C PHE A 59 6.22 -10.97 -19.07
N ASN A 60 7.51 -11.31 -18.95
CA ASN A 60 8.32 -10.96 -17.77
C ASN A 60 8.46 -9.44 -17.60
N ALA A 61 8.70 -8.71 -18.69
CA ALA A 61 8.82 -7.25 -18.67
C ALA A 61 7.49 -6.58 -18.25
N ARG A 62 6.38 -7.04 -18.81
CA ARG A 62 5.04 -6.53 -18.47
C ARG A 62 4.66 -6.83 -17.02
N MET A 63 4.94 -8.05 -16.55
CA MET A 63 4.66 -8.44 -15.18
C MET A 63 5.50 -7.64 -14.18
N LYS A 64 6.77 -7.41 -14.48
CA LYS A 64 7.64 -6.55 -13.68
C LYS A 64 7.05 -5.13 -13.55
N ASN A 65 6.66 -4.52 -14.67
CA ASN A 65 6.06 -3.17 -14.65
C ASN A 65 4.75 -3.12 -13.84
N LEU A 66 3.92 -4.17 -13.95
CA LEU A 66 2.69 -4.28 -13.16
C LEU A 66 2.98 -4.40 -11.67
N ILE A 67 3.96 -5.21 -11.28
CA ILE A 67 4.40 -5.38 -9.89
C ILE A 67 4.92 -4.05 -9.34
N GLU A 68 5.84 -3.39 -10.04
CA GLU A 68 6.42 -2.10 -9.62
C GLU A 68 5.34 -1.01 -9.46
N GLY A 69 4.37 -0.97 -10.38
CA GLY A 69 3.23 -0.07 -10.28
C GLY A 69 2.34 -0.37 -9.06
N ALA A 70 2.09 -1.65 -8.80
CA ALA A 70 1.32 -2.08 -7.63
C ALA A 70 2.05 -1.82 -6.30
N GLU A 71 3.38 -1.99 -6.26
CA GLU A 71 4.21 -1.62 -5.11
C GLU A 71 4.16 -0.11 -4.85
N SER A 72 4.22 0.70 -5.90
CA SER A 72 4.13 2.16 -5.80
C SER A 72 2.77 2.60 -5.24
N MET A 73 1.69 1.94 -5.65
CA MET A 73 0.36 2.17 -5.07
C MET A 73 0.30 1.75 -3.60
N ALA A 74 0.84 0.57 -3.26
CA ALA A 74 0.88 0.09 -1.88
C ALA A 74 1.65 1.05 -0.96
N GLU A 75 2.77 1.60 -1.41
CA GLU A 75 3.53 2.60 -0.66
C GLU A 75 2.75 3.92 -0.49
N SER A 76 2.01 4.33 -1.52
CA SER A 76 1.15 5.52 -1.43
C SER A 76 0.05 5.37 -0.37
N TYR A 77 -0.55 4.18 -0.23
CA TYR A 77 -1.51 3.89 0.84
C TYR A 77 -0.87 3.88 2.22
N LYS A 78 0.35 3.36 2.34
CA LYS A 78 1.13 3.42 3.59
C LYS A 78 1.40 4.84 4.04
N GLU A 79 1.84 5.73 3.14
CA GLU A 79 2.11 7.12 3.51
C GLU A 79 0.81 7.89 3.84
N GLN A 80 -0.31 7.57 3.20
CA GLN A 80 -1.63 8.09 3.59
C GLN A 80 -2.01 7.66 5.01
N ALA A 81 -1.89 6.37 5.34
CA ALA A 81 -2.18 5.86 6.68
C ALA A 81 -1.33 6.55 7.75
N LYS A 82 -0.03 6.67 7.49
CA LYS A 82 0.91 7.37 8.37
C LYS A 82 0.54 8.85 8.54
N GLY A 83 0.16 9.54 7.46
CA GLY A 83 -0.30 10.92 7.51
C GLY A 83 -1.54 11.09 8.41
N GLN A 84 -2.50 10.17 8.29
CA GLN A 84 -3.72 10.18 9.10
C GLN A 84 -3.43 9.87 10.59
N TYR A 85 -2.56 8.91 10.90
CA TYR A 85 -2.14 8.66 12.28
C TYR A 85 -1.41 9.87 12.89
N ASN A 86 -0.52 10.49 12.13
CA ASN A 86 0.18 11.69 12.59
C ASN A 86 -0.78 12.86 12.80
N GLY A 87 -1.77 13.02 11.92
CA GLY A 87 -2.83 14.03 12.07
C GLY A 87 -3.66 13.82 13.33
N ALA A 88 -4.10 12.58 13.59
CA ALA A 88 -4.83 12.23 14.81
C ALA A 88 -4.01 12.56 16.06
N LYS A 89 -2.73 12.18 16.09
CA LYS A 89 -1.81 12.46 17.19
C LYS A 89 -1.59 13.97 17.39
N ALA A 90 -1.49 14.74 16.32
CA ALA A 90 -1.32 16.19 16.41
C ALA A 90 -2.55 16.88 17.00
N LEU A 91 -3.75 16.42 16.65
CA LEU A 91 -5.01 16.93 17.19
C LEU A 91 -5.16 16.62 18.69
N ASP A 92 -4.88 15.38 19.11
CA ASP A 92 -4.93 15.01 20.54
C ASP A 92 -3.95 15.88 21.36
N ASN A 93 -2.71 16.06 20.88
CA ASN A 93 -1.73 16.90 21.56
C ASN A 93 -2.20 18.37 21.67
N ALA A 94 -2.94 18.87 20.67
CA ALA A 94 -3.47 20.22 20.69
C ALA A 94 -4.63 20.37 21.69
N GLU A 95 -5.48 19.35 21.83
CA GLU A 95 -6.55 19.31 22.83
C GLU A 95 -5.99 19.25 24.26
N ASP A 96 -4.97 18.43 24.49
CA ASP A 96 -4.29 18.32 25.79
C ASP A 96 -3.62 19.65 26.19
N ALA A 97 -2.90 20.28 25.26
CA ALA A 97 -2.25 21.57 25.50
C ALA A 97 -3.26 22.71 25.75
N GLY A 98 -4.37 22.72 25.01
CA GLY A 98 -5.46 23.67 25.22
C GLY A 98 -6.11 23.49 26.60
N THR A 99 -6.40 22.26 26.99
CA THR A 99 -7.02 21.92 28.28
C THR A 99 -6.15 22.37 29.46
N LEU A 100 -4.83 22.20 29.37
CA LEU A 100 -3.88 22.69 30.38
C LEU A 100 -3.86 24.22 30.50
N GLY A 101 -4.01 24.94 29.38
CA GLY A 101 -4.03 26.42 29.37
C GLY A 101 -5.32 27.06 29.88
N PHE A 102 -6.44 26.33 29.91
CA PHE A 102 -7.72 26.82 30.45
C PHE A 102 -7.91 26.52 31.95
N GLN A 103 -7.01 25.73 32.56
CA GLN A 103 -7.04 25.41 33.99
C GLN A 103 -6.13 26.29 34.86
N THR A 104 -5.49 27.32 34.28
CA THR A 104 -4.72 28.37 34.96
C THR A 104 -5.42 29.72 34.86
#